data_AF-A0A172UWU3-F1
#
_entry.id   AF-A0A172UWU3-F1
#
_cell.length_a   1.000
_cell.length_b   1.000
_cell.length_c   1.000
_cell.angle_alpha   90.00
_cell.angle_beta   90.00
_cell.angle_gamma   90.00
#
_symmetry.space_group_name_H-M   'P 1'
#
loop_
_entity.id
_entity.type
_entity.pdbx_description
1 polymer ?
#
loop_
_entity_poly.entity_id
_entity_poly.type
_entity_poly.pdbx_seq_one_letter_code
_entity_poly.pdbx_strand_id
1 'polypeptide(L)'
;MQRIPARYHHGHDGFDRRLMEDLAAVGVRCYTVQDLHGSPVTTGVIDVLADWLAHLDDRIPGPETHHRQAIRANLIKQLNRTSVRGNQRVFDLLIAQMLYDPPLPGIAGNAAGYAIAKIATRHDFERISALIDQLPPGVSRGALIEYMGKVKTDDARDIALSYLDTEWTYFSLKALISMRAIGVRERVEPYLDSPNAFVRKYARRAMEVLPR
;
A
#
# COMPACT_ATOMS: atom_id res chain seq x y z
N MET A 1 -4.03 -4.56 -30.30
CA MET A 1 -2.84 -3.77 -30.72
C MET A 1 -2.17 -4.47 -31.90
N GLN A 2 -1.77 -3.76 -32.97
CA GLN A 2 -1.33 -4.40 -34.23
C GLN A 2 0.19 -4.59 -34.39
N ARG A 3 1.03 -3.96 -33.55
CA ARG A 3 2.51 -4.14 -33.60
C ARG A 3 3.10 -4.11 -32.19
N ILE A 4 3.42 -5.29 -31.65
CA ILE A 4 4.09 -5.43 -30.35
C ILE A 4 5.61 -5.39 -30.60
N PRO A 5 6.38 -4.51 -29.93
CA PRO A 5 7.84 -4.49 -30.03
C PRO A 5 8.45 -5.86 -29.69
N ALA A 6 9.49 -6.27 -30.42
CA ALA A 6 10.10 -7.60 -30.29
C ALA A 6 10.58 -7.97 -28.89
N ARG A 7 10.84 -6.97 -28.03
CA ARG A 7 11.24 -7.17 -26.62
C ARG A 7 10.11 -7.61 -25.70
N TYR A 8 8.84 -7.55 -26.14
CA TYR A 8 7.69 -7.93 -25.32
C TYR A 8 7.14 -9.28 -25.77
N HIS A 9 7.17 -10.24 -24.85
CA HIS A 9 6.67 -11.59 -25.07
C HIS A 9 5.51 -11.84 -24.10
N HIS A 10 4.35 -12.24 -24.64
CA HIS A 10 3.18 -12.54 -23.82
C HIS A 10 3.52 -13.61 -22.76
N GLY A 11 3.22 -13.31 -21.49
CA GLY A 11 3.48 -14.23 -20.38
C GLY A 11 4.87 -14.08 -19.75
N HIS A 12 5.66 -13.10 -20.18
CA HIS A 12 7.03 -12.87 -19.69
C HIS A 12 7.16 -11.49 -19.05
N ASP A 13 7.98 -11.38 -18.00
CA ASP A 13 8.48 -10.12 -17.42
C ASP A 13 7.45 -9.00 -17.26
N GLY A 14 6.28 -9.34 -16.72
CA GLY A 14 5.20 -8.38 -16.48
C GLY A 14 4.38 -7.95 -17.71
N PHE A 15 4.64 -8.51 -18.89
CA PHE A 15 3.88 -8.26 -20.12
C PHE A 15 2.80 -9.32 -20.39
N ASP A 16 1.53 -8.97 -20.19
CA ASP A 16 0.38 -9.78 -20.61
C ASP A 16 -0.42 -9.04 -21.69
N ARG A 17 -0.49 -9.64 -22.88
CA ARG A 17 -1.20 -9.07 -24.02
C ARG A 17 -2.68 -8.84 -23.74
N ARG A 18 -3.33 -9.74 -22.99
CA ARG A 18 -4.76 -9.64 -22.65
C ARG A 18 -5.00 -8.39 -21.80
N LEU A 19 -4.15 -8.15 -20.80
CA LEU A 19 -4.24 -6.96 -19.95
C LEU A 19 -4.07 -5.67 -20.76
N MET A 20 -3.12 -5.68 -21.70
CA MET A 20 -2.91 -4.52 -22.57
C MET A 20 -4.11 -4.30 -23.51
N GLU A 21 -4.78 -5.36 -23.96
CA GLU A 21 -5.98 -5.29 -24.79
C GLU A 21 -7.19 -4.75 -24.00
N ASP A 22 -7.37 -5.18 -22.75
CA ASP A 22 -8.40 -4.66 -21.85
C ASP A 22 -8.18 -3.17 -21.53
N LEU A 23 -6.93 -2.77 -21.27
CA LEU A 23 -6.58 -1.36 -21.09
C LEU A 23 -6.84 -0.54 -22.37
N ALA A 24 -6.55 -1.10 -23.55
CA ALA A 24 -6.83 -0.44 -24.82
C ALA A 24 -8.33 -0.27 -25.06
N ALA A 25 -9.16 -1.22 -24.62
CA ALA A 25 -10.63 -1.14 -24.72
C ALA A 25 -11.21 0.02 -23.90
N VAL A 26 -10.56 0.41 -22.79
CA VAL A 26 -10.93 1.59 -21.99
C VAL A 26 -10.16 2.85 -22.38
N GLY A 27 -9.54 2.87 -23.57
CA GLY A 27 -8.91 4.05 -24.17
C GLY A 27 -7.43 4.23 -23.84
N VAL A 28 -6.78 3.25 -23.22
CA VAL A 28 -5.38 3.34 -22.80
C VAL A 28 -4.50 2.37 -23.57
N ARG A 29 -3.66 2.91 -24.46
CA ARG A 29 -2.67 2.09 -25.18
C ARG A 29 -1.33 2.15 -24.47
N CYS A 30 -0.94 1.05 -23.87
CA CYS A 30 0.36 0.86 -23.24
C CYS A 30 0.93 -0.51 -23.62
N TYR A 31 2.24 -0.66 -23.46
CA TYR A 31 2.88 -1.97 -23.56
C TYR A 31 3.04 -2.61 -22.19
N THR A 32 3.13 -1.83 -21.11
CA THR A 32 3.12 -2.38 -19.75
C THR A 32 2.23 -1.56 -18.83
N VAL A 33 1.77 -2.17 -17.74
CA VAL A 33 1.04 -1.46 -16.67
C VAL A 33 1.89 -0.34 -16.05
N GLN A 34 3.22 -0.45 -16.12
CA GLN A 34 4.12 0.60 -15.62
C GLN A 34 4.02 1.88 -16.46
N ASP A 35 3.70 1.77 -17.75
CA ASP A 35 3.55 2.93 -18.66
C ASP A 35 2.39 3.84 -18.24
N LEU A 36 1.47 3.36 -17.38
CA LEU A 36 0.38 4.18 -16.82
C LEU A 36 0.88 5.23 -15.83
N HIS A 37 2.12 5.14 -15.36
CA HIS A 37 2.68 6.07 -14.39
C HIS A 37 2.59 7.52 -14.90
N GLY A 38 2.12 8.45 -14.04
CA GLY A 38 1.95 9.86 -14.40
C GLY A 38 0.71 10.20 -15.23
N SER A 39 0.02 9.20 -15.81
CA SER A 39 -1.23 9.44 -16.56
C SER A 39 -2.45 9.52 -15.65
N PRO A 40 -3.48 10.33 -15.94
CA PRO A 40 -4.76 10.25 -15.26
C PRO A 40 -5.35 8.85 -15.37
N VAL A 41 -5.82 8.30 -14.24
CA VAL A 41 -6.48 6.98 -14.21
C VAL A 41 -7.98 7.22 -14.10
N THR A 42 -8.69 6.95 -15.19
CA THR A 42 -10.15 7.04 -15.26
C THR A 42 -10.81 5.86 -14.55
N THR A 43 -12.11 5.96 -14.27
CA THR A 43 -12.88 4.86 -13.66
C THR A 43 -12.75 3.56 -14.45
N GLY A 44 -12.85 3.60 -15.78
CA GLY A 44 -12.69 2.41 -16.62
C GLY A 44 -11.31 1.74 -16.49
N VAL A 45 -10.25 2.52 -16.30
CA VAL A 45 -8.91 1.96 -16.02
C VAL A 45 -8.86 1.35 -14.63
N ILE A 46 -9.45 1.99 -13.61
CA ILE A 46 -9.53 1.42 -12.26
C ILE A 46 -10.26 0.07 -12.29
N ASP A 47 -11.37 -0.01 -13.04
CA ASP A 47 -12.16 -1.24 -13.16
C ASP A 47 -11.36 -2.37 -13.79
N VAL A 48 -10.61 -2.10 -14.88
CA VAL A 48 -9.72 -3.10 -15.51
C VAL A 48 -8.63 -3.55 -14.53
N LEU A 49 -7.97 -2.61 -13.83
CA LEU A 49 -6.90 -2.95 -12.89
C LEU A 49 -7.41 -3.78 -11.70
N ALA A 50 -8.58 -3.41 -11.16
CA ALA A 50 -9.20 -4.12 -10.04
C ALA A 50 -9.69 -5.51 -10.46
N ASP A 51 -10.30 -5.64 -11.64
CA ASP A 51 -10.72 -6.90 -12.23
C ASP A 51 -9.54 -7.85 -12.47
N TRP A 52 -8.44 -7.35 -13.04
CA TRP A 52 -7.21 -8.11 -13.19
C TRP A 52 -6.61 -8.55 -11.86
N LEU A 53 -6.62 -7.70 -10.83
CA LEU A 53 -6.10 -8.07 -9.52
C LEU A 53 -6.97 -9.14 -8.83
N ALA A 54 -8.30 -9.04 -8.99
CA ALA A 54 -9.26 -9.99 -8.44
C ALA A 54 -9.12 -11.39 -9.04
N HIS A 55 -8.79 -11.47 -10.33
CA HIS A 55 -8.75 -12.73 -11.10
C HIS A 55 -7.34 -13.09 -11.56
N LEU A 56 -6.30 -12.57 -10.91
CA LEU A 56 -4.92 -12.71 -11.39
C LEU A 56 -4.49 -14.17 -11.45
N ASP A 57 -4.81 -14.94 -10.42
CA ASP A 57 -4.41 -16.35 -10.31
C ASP A 57 -5.17 -17.24 -11.30
N ASP A 58 -6.42 -16.89 -11.64
CA ASP A 58 -7.19 -17.57 -12.68
C ASP A 58 -6.65 -17.24 -14.09
N ARG A 59 -6.28 -15.97 -14.32
CA ARG A 59 -5.78 -15.49 -15.61
C ARG A 59 -4.38 -16.00 -15.90
N ILE A 60 -3.55 -16.15 -14.88
CA ILE A 60 -2.17 -16.62 -14.98
C ILE A 60 -2.03 -17.80 -14.00
N PRO A 61 -2.50 -19.01 -14.35
CA PRO A 61 -2.52 -20.14 -13.42
C PRO A 61 -1.12 -20.68 -13.09
N GLY A 62 -1.03 -21.48 -12.02
CA GLY A 62 0.21 -22.17 -11.59
C GLY A 62 0.88 -21.53 -10.36
N PRO A 63 2.14 -21.88 -10.05
CA PRO A 63 2.89 -21.26 -8.95
C PRO A 63 3.20 -19.78 -9.21
N GLU A 64 3.45 -19.00 -8.15
CA GLU A 64 3.77 -17.57 -8.26
C GLU A 64 5.13 -17.39 -8.99
N THR A 65 5.09 -16.94 -10.25
CA THR A 65 6.27 -16.72 -11.11
C THR A 65 6.73 -15.26 -11.09
N HIS A 66 7.94 -14.98 -11.58
CA HIS A 66 8.42 -13.59 -11.78
C HIS A 66 7.42 -12.74 -12.58
N HIS A 67 6.84 -13.31 -13.64
CA HIS A 67 5.85 -12.64 -14.47
C HIS A 67 4.58 -12.27 -13.69
N ARG A 68 4.01 -13.22 -12.92
CA ARG A 68 2.81 -12.95 -12.12
C ARG A 68 3.08 -11.93 -11.02
N GLN A 69 4.20 -12.04 -10.32
CA GLN A 69 4.61 -11.08 -9.30
C GLN A 69 4.76 -9.67 -9.89
N ALA A 70 5.37 -9.56 -11.08
CA ALA A 70 5.53 -8.28 -11.76
C ALA A 70 4.17 -7.65 -12.13
N ILE A 71 3.23 -8.44 -12.65
CA ILE A 71 1.86 -7.95 -12.92
C ILE A 71 1.19 -7.54 -11.62
N ARG A 72 1.16 -8.39 -10.60
CA ARG A 72 0.54 -8.13 -9.29
C ARG A 72 1.06 -6.82 -8.69
N ALA A 73 2.39 -6.68 -8.61
CA ALA A 73 3.02 -5.49 -8.06
C ALA A 73 2.69 -4.24 -8.88
N ASN A 74 2.64 -4.33 -10.21
CA ASN A 74 2.30 -3.18 -11.05
C ASN A 74 0.83 -2.80 -10.95
N LEU A 75 -0.10 -3.76 -10.87
CA LEU A 75 -1.52 -3.50 -10.62
C LEU A 75 -1.71 -2.75 -9.29
N ILE A 76 -1.13 -3.26 -8.20
CA ILE A 76 -1.18 -2.64 -6.87
C ILE A 76 -0.59 -1.22 -6.90
N LYS A 77 0.56 -1.02 -7.56
CA LYS A 77 1.17 0.31 -7.72
C LYS A 77 0.27 1.29 -8.46
N GLN A 78 -0.45 0.84 -9.49
CA GLN A 78 -1.37 1.72 -10.23
C GLN A 78 -2.65 2.01 -9.44
N LEU A 79 -3.09 1.10 -8.57
CA LEU A 79 -4.21 1.33 -7.64
C LEU A 79 -3.83 2.21 -6.44
N ASN A 80 -2.53 2.43 -6.18
CA ASN A 80 -2.03 3.35 -5.14
C ASN A 80 -2.13 4.84 -5.56
N ARG A 81 -3.35 5.31 -5.84
CA ARG A 81 -3.63 6.67 -6.34
C ARG A 81 -4.75 7.35 -5.57
N THR A 82 -4.64 8.66 -5.42
CA THR A 82 -5.68 9.45 -4.74
C THR A 82 -7.03 9.40 -5.46
N SER A 83 -7.06 9.19 -6.78
CA SER A 83 -8.29 9.00 -7.55
C SER A 83 -9.06 7.72 -7.18
N VAL A 84 -8.42 6.78 -6.48
CA VAL A 84 -9.02 5.52 -6.01
C VAL A 84 -9.53 5.65 -4.56
N ARG A 85 -9.31 6.79 -3.92
CA ARG A 85 -9.67 7.00 -2.50
C ARG A 85 -11.16 6.75 -2.26
N GLY A 86 -11.46 5.95 -1.23
CA GLY A 86 -12.83 5.56 -0.86
C GLY A 86 -13.44 4.43 -1.70
N ASN A 87 -12.73 3.90 -2.70
CA ASN A 87 -13.21 2.76 -3.48
C ASN A 87 -13.11 1.47 -2.64
N GLN A 88 -14.24 1.02 -2.08
CA GLN A 88 -14.31 -0.15 -1.19
C GLN A 88 -13.94 -1.46 -1.89
N ARG A 89 -14.31 -1.63 -3.17
CA ARG A 89 -13.92 -2.82 -3.95
C ARG A 89 -12.39 -2.93 -4.05
N VAL A 90 -11.70 -1.83 -4.37
CA VAL A 90 -10.23 -1.85 -4.44
C VAL A 90 -9.62 -2.04 -3.06
N PHE A 91 -10.20 -1.43 -2.03
CA PHE A 91 -9.74 -1.60 -0.65
C PHE A 91 -9.78 -3.08 -0.23
N ASP A 92 -10.89 -3.78 -0.48
CA ASP A 92 -11.06 -5.20 -0.17
C ASP A 92 -10.03 -6.07 -0.91
N LEU A 93 -9.80 -5.77 -2.19
CA LEU A 93 -8.80 -6.47 -3.00
C LEU A 93 -7.39 -6.30 -2.45
N LEU A 94 -7.03 -5.10 -2.01
CA LEU A 94 -5.71 -4.83 -1.42
C LEU A 94 -5.54 -5.52 -0.06
N ILE A 95 -6.60 -5.59 0.76
CA ILE A 95 -6.59 -6.39 2.00
C ILE A 95 -6.30 -7.86 1.67
N ALA A 96 -6.99 -8.42 0.68
CA ALA A 96 -6.74 -9.80 0.25
C ALA A 96 -5.29 -10.04 -0.21
N GLN A 97 -4.63 -9.04 -0.84
CA GLN A 97 -3.21 -9.14 -1.18
C GLN A 97 -2.29 -9.18 0.05
N MET A 98 -2.63 -8.48 1.14
CA MET A 98 -1.83 -8.51 2.37
C MET A 98 -2.03 -9.79 3.19
N LEU A 99 -3.22 -10.39 3.10
CA LEU A 99 -3.58 -11.64 3.77
C LEU A 99 -3.30 -12.90 2.93
N TYR A 100 -2.66 -12.74 1.77
CA TYR A 100 -2.35 -13.85 0.86
C TYR A 100 -1.44 -14.89 1.54
N ASP A 101 -1.73 -16.18 1.35
CA ASP A 101 -1.00 -17.30 1.96
C ASP A 101 -0.43 -18.25 0.89
N PRO A 102 0.89 -18.51 0.86
CA PRO A 102 1.92 -17.90 1.69
C PRO A 102 2.08 -16.40 1.39
N PRO A 103 2.58 -15.58 2.34
CA PRO A 103 2.79 -14.15 2.13
C PRO A 103 3.47 -13.83 0.80
N LEU A 104 2.93 -12.86 0.07
CA LEU A 104 3.46 -12.48 -1.24
C LEU A 104 4.94 -12.07 -1.12
N PRO A 105 5.83 -12.67 -1.94
CA PRO A 105 7.24 -12.33 -1.89
C PRO A 105 7.52 -10.92 -2.43
N GLY A 106 8.62 -10.34 -1.95
CA GLY A 106 9.17 -9.10 -2.49
C GLY A 106 8.28 -7.87 -2.24
N ILE A 107 8.23 -6.97 -3.23
CA ILE A 107 7.66 -5.62 -3.06
C ILE A 107 6.13 -5.57 -3.04
N ALA A 108 5.44 -6.64 -3.46
CA ALA A 108 3.99 -6.62 -3.67
C ALA A 108 3.21 -6.45 -2.36
N GLY A 109 3.57 -7.20 -1.30
CA GLY A 109 2.93 -7.07 0.01
C GLY A 109 3.11 -5.67 0.62
N ASN A 110 4.32 -5.11 0.55
CA ASN A 110 4.60 -3.74 0.99
C ASN A 110 3.78 -2.71 0.19
N ALA A 111 3.70 -2.89 -1.13
CA ALA A 111 2.95 -1.98 -1.99
C ALA A 111 1.45 -1.95 -1.65
N ALA A 112 0.87 -3.09 -1.26
CA ALA A 112 -0.54 -3.19 -0.86
C ALA A 112 -0.83 -2.36 0.39
N GLY A 113 0.03 -2.45 1.42
CA GLY A 113 -0.10 -1.65 2.64
C GLY A 113 -0.06 -0.15 2.37
N TYR A 114 0.86 0.32 1.51
CA TYR A 114 0.90 1.73 1.09
C TYR A 114 -0.33 2.15 0.28
N ALA A 115 -0.84 1.27 -0.58
CA ALA A 115 -2.04 1.53 -1.36
C ALA A 115 -3.26 1.67 -0.44
N ILE A 116 -3.46 0.73 0.50
CA ILE A 116 -4.50 0.78 1.54
C ILE A 116 -4.40 2.10 2.30
N ALA A 117 -3.23 2.39 2.86
CA ALA A 117 -3.03 3.61 3.63
C ALA A 117 -3.36 4.87 2.83
N LYS A 118 -3.10 4.90 1.52
CA LYS A 118 -3.44 6.04 0.65
C LYS A 118 -4.94 6.16 0.38
N ILE A 119 -5.61 5.07 -0.02
CA ILE A 119 -6.99 5.12 -0.49
C ILE A 119 -8.02 5.07 0.65
N ALA A 120 -7.63 4.57 1.81
CA ALA A 120 -8.49 4.50 2.98
C ALA A 120 -8.99 5.87 3.43
N THR A 121 -10.22 5.87 3.92
CA THR A 121 -10.89 6.97 4.60
C THR A 121 -10.97 6.65 6.10
N ARG A 122 -11.34 7.63 6.93
CA ARG A 122 -11.47 7.40 8.38
C ARG A 122 -12.49 6.32 8.74
N HIS A 123 -13.49 6.08 7.88
CA HIS A 123 -14.49 5.03 8.09
C HIS A 123 -13.91 3.62 8.01
N ASP A 124 -12.72 3.47 7.42
CA ASP A 124 -12.04 2.19 7.28
C ASP A 124 -11.17 1.84 8.49
N PHE A 125 -11.20 2.66 9.56
CA PHE A 125 -10.36 2.48 10.76
C PHE A 125 -10.48 1.10 11.38
N GLU A 126 -11.69 0.65 11.73
CA GLU A 126 -11.92 -0.66 12.35
C GLU A 126 -11.35 -1.80 11.50
N ARG A 127 -11.52 -1.71 10.18
CA ARG A 127 -11.05 -2.72 9.22
C ARG A 127 -9.51 -2.74 9.16
N ILE A 128 -8.86 -1.58 9.19
CA ILE A 128 -7.40 -1.48 9.19
C ILE A 128 -6.81 -1.92 10.53
N SER A 129 -7.45 -1.58 11.65
CA SER A 129 -7.05 -2.07 12.97
C SER A 129 -7.08 -3.58 13.02
N ALA A 130 -8.21 -4.19 12.66
CA ALA A 130 -8.36 -5.63 12.60
C ALA A 130 -7.35 -6.29 11.63
N LEU A 131 -7.05 -5.64 10.49
CA LEU A 131 -6.03 -6.13 9.57
C LEU A 131 -4.65 -6.21 10.24
N ILE A 132 -4.21 -5.17 10.96
CA ILE A 132 -2.89 -5.14 11.61
C ILE A 132 -2.69 -6.35 12.53
N ASP A 133 -3.74 -6.75 13.25
CA ASP A 133 -3.73 -7.90 14.15
C ASP A 133 -3.70 -9.24 13.39
N GLN A 134 -4.35 -9.31 12.22
CA GLN A 134 -4.43 -10.52 11.40
C GLN A 134 -3.18 -10.78 10.54
N LEU A 135 -2.34 -9.77 10.31
CA LEU A 135 -1.19 -9.92 9.40
C LEU A 135 -0.22 -11.00 9.92
N PRO A 136 0.29 -11.89 9.04
CA PRO A 136 1.34 -12.83 9.42
C PRO A 136 2.62 -12.12 9.93
N PRO A 137 3.47 -12.83 10.70
CA PRO A 137 4.84 -12.39 10.96
C PRO A 137 5.60 -12.14 9.64
N GLY A 138 6.42 -11.08 9.59
CA GLY A 138 7.20 -10.72 8.40
C GLY A 138 6.44 -9.91 7.33
N VAL A 139 5.11 -9.79 7.42
CA VAL A 139 4.35 -8.86 6.58
C VAL A 139 4.41 -7.45 7.17
N SER A 140 4.74 -6.47 6.33
CA SER A 140 4.94 -5.09 6.78
C SER A 140 3.66 -4.42 7.25
N ARG A 141 3.73 -3.83 8.44
CA ARG A 141 2.64 -3.06 9.07
C ARG A 141 2.81 -1.56 8.96
N GLY A 142 4.00 -1.09 8.59
CA GLY A 142 4.38 0.33 8.71
C GLY A 142 3.41 1.31 8.06
N ALA A 143 2.94 1.03 6.84
CA ALA A 143 1.99 1.89 6.16
C ALA A 143 0.61 1.96 6.86
N LEU A 144 0.16 0.85 7.45
CA LEU A 144 -1.10 0.79 8.20
C LEU A 144 -0.99 1.52 9.54
N ILE A 145 0.17 1.42 10.20
CA ILE A 145 0.48 2.20 11.41
C ILE A 145 0.50 3.70 11.08
N GLU A 146 1.15 4.11 9.99
CA GLU A 146 1.17 5.51 9.56
C GLU A 146 -0.24 6.05 9.24
N TYR A 147 -1.14 5.20 8.73
CA TYR A 147 -2.54 5.57 8.48
C TYR A 147 -3.27 6.05 9.74
N MET A 148 -2.90 5.57 10.94
CA MET A 148 -3.52 6.02 12.20
C MET A 148 -3.48 7.54 12.38
N GLY A 149 -2.43 8.19 11.88
CA GLY A 149 -2.30 9.65 11.84
C GLY A 149 -3.43 10.39 11.12
N LYS A 150 -4.15 9.71 10.21
CA LYS A 150 -5.29 10.26 9.46
C LYS A 150 -6.59 10.21 10.24
N VAL A 151 -6.74 9.24 11.15
CA VAL A 151 -7.97 8.98 11.91
C VAL A 151 -8.14 10.01 13.02
N LYS A 152 -7.07 10.24 13.81
CA LYS A 152 -7.00 11.25 14.88
C LYS A 152 -7.98 11.00 16.03
N THR A 153 -8.08 9.75 16.47
CA THR A 153 -8.82 9.32 17.66
C THR A 153 -7.86 8.80 18.71
N ASP A 154 -8.33 8.65 19.95
CA ASP A 154 -7.52 8.07 21.03
C ASP A 154 -7.18 6.61 20.73
N ASP A 155 -8.11 5.82 20.19
CA ASP A 155 -7.82 4.43 19.79
C ASP A 155 -6.70 4.36 18.74
N ALA A 156 -6.74 5.23 17.73
CA ALA A 156 -5.70 5.29 16.69
C ALA A 156 -4.34 5.75 17.25
N ARG A 157 -4.36 6.67 18.24
CA ARG A 157 -3.15 7.08 18.98
C ARG A 157 -2.57 5.91 19.76
N ASP A 158 -3.41 5.16 20.46
CA ASP A 158 -3.00 4.07 21.32
C ASP A 158 -2.44 2.89 20.50
N ILE A 159 -3.02 2.61 19.32
CA ILE A 159 -2.43 1.71 18.33
C ILE A 159 -1.07 2.24 17.86
N ALA A 160 -0.94 3.52 17.50
CA ALA A 160 0.37 4.05 17.08
C ALA A 160 1.41 3.92 18.20
N LEU A 161 1.04 4.19 19.45
CA LEU A 161 1.92 4.07 20.63
C LEU A 161 2.41 2.65 20.87
N SER A 162 1.55 1.63 20.69
CA SER A 162 1.95 0.23 20.92
C SER A 162 3.10 -0.22 20.02
N TYR A 163 3.33 0.47 18.90
CA TYR A 163 4.40 0.21 17.95
C TYR A 163 5.65 1.08 18.13
N LEU A 164 5.67 1.99 19.10
CA LEU A 164 6.77 2.94 19.26
C LEU A 164 8.10 2.23 19.57
N ASP A 165 8.09 1.21 20.44
CA ASP A 165 9.26 0.44 20.87
C ASP A 165 9.55 -0.80 19.99
N THR A 166 9.14 -0.78 18.71
CA THR A 166 9.27 -1.92 17.79
C THR A 166 10.08 -1.54 16.55
N GLU A 167 10.29 -2.47 15.61
CA GLU A 167 10.86 -2.14 14.29
C GLU A 167 10.06 -1.06 13.51
N TRP A 168 8.82 -0.80 13.93
CA TRP A 168 7.91 0.17 13.32
C TRP A 168 7.96 1.58 13.95
N THR A 169 8.91 1.87 14.86
CA THR A 169 9.06 3.19 15.52
C THR A 169 8.92 4.35 14.54
N TYR A 170 9.57 4.27 13.38
CA TYR A 170 9.55 5.31 12.37
C TYR A 170 8.11 5.67 11.91
N PHE A 171 7.28 4.65 11.67
CA PHE A 171 5.90 4.84 11.22
C PHE A 171 4.99 5.30 12.36
N SER A 172 5.21 4.77 13.57
CA SER A 172 4.54 5.23 14.79
C SER A 172 4.75 6.73 15.01
N LEU A 173 6.00 7.21 14.97
CA LEU A 173 6.31 8.63 15.11
C LEU A 173 5.60 9.49 14.06
N LYS A 174 5.57 9.05 12.80
CA LYS A 174 4.84 9.76 11.73
C LYS A 174 3.35 9.85 12.01
N ALA A 175 2.73 8.77 12.48
CA ALA A 175 1.32 8.75 12.85
C ALA A 175 1.03 9.75 13.98
N LEU A 176 1.78 9.68 15.08
CA LEU A 176 1.62 10.55 16.26
C LEU A 176 1.79 12.04 15.89
N ILE A 177 2.78 12.36 15.07
CA ILE A 177 3.01 13.72 14.54
C ILE A 177 1.82 14.18 13.69
N SER A 178 1.33 13.34 12.78
CA SER A 178 0.25 13.69 11.85
C SER A 178 -1.08 13.97 12.57
N MET A 179 -1.36 13.23 13.64
CA MET A 179 -2.55 13.46 14.47
C MET A 179 -2.37 14.58 15.50
N ARG A 180 -1.15 15.06 15.74
CA ARG A 180 -0.80 15.95 16.87
C ARG A 180 -1.25 15.35 18.21
N ALA A 181 -0.85 14.11 18.44
CA ALA A 181 -1.27 13.33 19.61
C ALA A 181 -0.97 14.07 20.93
N ILE A 182 -1.96 14.14 21.80
CA ILE A 182 -1.87 14.77 23.13
C ILE A 182 -1.31 13.76 24.13
N GLY A 183 -0.48 14.21 25.08
CA GLY A 183 -0.01 13.38 26.20
C GLY A 183 1.03 12.32 25.85
N VAL A 184 1.57 12.34 24.62
CA VAL A 184 2.55 11.32 24.17
C VAL A 184 3.99 11.83 24.10
N ARG A 185 4.20 13.11 24.39
CA ARG A 185 5.49 13.78 24.17
C ARG A 185 6.62 13.12 24.95
N GLU A 186 6.42 12.83 26.23
CA GLU A 186 7.40 12.16 27.09
C GLU A 186 7.73 10.74 26.59
N ARG A 187 6.78 10.04 25.97
CA ARG A 187 7.01 8.72 25.37
C ARG A 187 7.89 8.80 24.12
N VAL A 188 7.89 9.93 23.42
CA VAL A 188 8.68 10.15 22.20
C VAL A 188 10.09 10.69 22.49
N GLU A 189 10.29 11.35 23.63
CA GLU A 189 11.57 11.98 24.00
C GLU A 189 12.79 11.02 23.97
N PRO A 190 12.72 9.76 24.45
CA PRO A 190 13.84 8.83 24.38
C PRO A 190 14.38 8.58 22.97
N TYR A 191 13.56 8.81 21.94
CA TYR A 191 13.93 8.57 20.54
C TYR A 191 14.79 9.67 19.93
N LEU A 192 15.04 10.78 20.64
CA LEU A 192 15.98 11.83 20.23
C LEU A 192 17.42 11.29 20.07
N ASP A 193 17.76 10.28 20.87
CA ASP A 193 19.08 9.63 20.90
C ASP A 193 19.09 8.25 20.22
N SER A 194 18.01 7.87 19.54
CA SER A 194 17.91 6.60 18.81
C SER A 194 19.13 6.38 17.90
N PRO A 195 19.69 5.17 17.76
CA PRO A 195 20.78 4.93 16.81
C PRO A 195 20.34 5.13 15.35
N ASN A 196 19.05 5.03 15.05
CA ASN A 196 18.50 5.23 13.71
C ASN A 196 18.31 6.73 13.41
N ALA A 197 19.03 7.25 12.41
CA ALA A 197 18.99 8.67 12.03
C ALA A 197 17.60 9.15 11.57
N PHE A 198 16.80 8.28 10.93
CA PHE A 198 15.44 8.62 10.54
C PHE A 198 14.53 8.74 11.78
N VAL A 199 14.66 7.81 12.74
CA VAL A 199 13.92 7.88 14.00
C VAL A 199 14.27 9.16 14.76
N ARG A 200 15.56 9.49 14.92
CA ARG A 200 15.98 10.76 15.56
C ARG A 200 15.39 11.99 14.88
N LYS A 201 15.40 12.02 13.54
CA LYS A 201 14.83 13.12 12.77
C LYS A 201 13.34 13.34 13.10
N TYR A 202 12.57 12.26 13.14
CA TYR A 202 11.14 12.36 13.44
C TYR A 202 10.85 12.59 14.93
N ALA A 203 11.67 12.07 15.84
CA ALA A 203 11.57 12.40 17.27
C ALA A 203 11.76 13.90 17.53
N ARG A 204 12.76 14.52 16.90
CA ARG A 204 12.95 15.99 16.95
C ARG A 204 11.75 16.73 16.40
N ARG A 205 11.22 16.29 15.26
CA ARG A 205 10.01 16.88 14.68
C ARG A 205 8.80 16.73 15.62
N ALA A 206 8.65 15.60 16.30
CA ALA A 206 7.64 15.39 17.31
C ALA A 206 7.76 16.40 18.46
N MET A 207 8.98 16.69 18.93
CA MET A 207 9.21 17.73 19.95
C MET A 207 8.81 19.14 19.48
N GLU A 208 8.75 19.42 18.19
CA GLU A 208 8.30 20.73 17.69
C GLU A 208 6.77 20.85 17.63
N VAL A 209 6.06 19.74 17.42
CA VAL A 209 4.65 19.76 16.98
C VAL A 209 3.66 19.09 17.93
N LEU A 210 4.14 18.16 18.76
CA LEU A 210 3.28 17.49 19.72
C LEU A 210 2.98 18.45 20.87
N PRO A 211 1.70 18.57 21.27
CA PRO A 211 1.31 19.30 22.47
C PRO A 211 2.14 18.88 23.67
N ARG A 212 2.40 19.85 24.56
CA ARG A 212 2.92 19.55 25.90
C ARG A 212 1.85 18.83 26.70
#